data_AF-A0A6P1R405-F1
#
_entry.id   AF-A0A6P1R405-F1
#
_cell.length_a   1.000
_cell.length_b   1.000
_cell.length_c   1.000
_cell.angle_alpha   90.00
_cell.angle_beta   90.00
_cell.angle_gamma   90.00
#
_symmetry.space_group_name_H-M   'P 1'
#
loop_
_entity.id
_entity.type
_entity.pdbx_description
1 polymer ?
#
loop_
_entity_poly.entity_id
_entity_poly.type
_entity_poly.pdbx_seq_one_letter_code
_entity_poly.pdbx_strand_id
1 'polypeptide(L)'
;MLVDKIFGSLNDPARIGAAGNSLGSYTVLAVADGISDPELLQVLYRSPASDVSCRPPPPAAVMRCETVARLSADPDFHQRYSEAGKSYRDERIRAVFAMAPGARAGLRTGQP
;
A
#
# COMPACT_ATOMS: atom_id res chain seq x y z
N MET A 1 10.95 12.57 -15.61
CA MET A 1 10.60 11.98 -16.92
C MET A 1 9.98 12.97 -17.88
N LEU A 2 9.04 13.85 -17.50
CA LEU A 2 8.42 14.78 -18.46
C LEU A 2 9.42 15.75 -19.12
N VAL A 3 10.42 16.22 -18.38
CA VAL A 3 11.51 17.09 -18.91
C VAL A 3 12.71 16.30 -19.42
N ASP A 4 12.58 14.98 -19.52
CA ASP A 4 13.66 14.13 -20.01
C ASP A 4 13.88 14.36 -21.51
N LYS A 5 15.13 14.53 -21.94
CA LYS A 5 15.45 14.83 -23.35
C LYS A 5 15.15 13.68 -24.30
N ILE A 6 15.14 12.45 -23.81
CA ILE A 6 14.94 11.23 -24.59
C ILE A 6 13.47 10.79 -24.50
N PHE A 7 12.91 10.79 -23.30
CA PHE A 7 11.58 10.21 -23.04
C PHE A 7 10.47 11.25 -22.90
N GLY A 8 10.79 12.54 -22.71
CA GLY A 8 9.81 13.58 -22.40
C GLY A 8 8.72 13.72 -23.46
N SER A 9 9.10 13.75 -24.74
CA SER A 9 8.17 13.85 -25.87
C SER A 9 7.36 12.57 -26.13
N LEU A 10 7.76 11.44 -25.55
CA LEU A 10 7.06 10.15 -25.68
C LEU A 10 6.01 9.92 -24.59
N ASN A 11 5.99 10.77 -23.56
CA ASN A 11 5.09 10.64 -22.42
C ASN A 11 3.86 11.54 -22.60
N ASP A 12 2.66 10.95 -22.51
CA ASP A 12 1.40 11.69 -22.40
C ASP A 12 1.06 11.88 -20.91
N PRO A 13 1.17 13.11 -20.34
CA PRO A 13 0.86 13.35 -18.93
C PRO A 13 -0.61 13.15 -18.58
N ALA A 14 -1.52 13.08 -19.57
CA ALA A 14 -2.92 12.76 -19.33
C ALA A 14 -3.19 11.26 -19.16
N ARG A 15 -2.22 10.38 -19.46
CA ARG A 15 -2.37 8.91 -19.48
C ARG A 15 -1.35 8.23 -18.58
N ILE A 16 -1.44 8.49 -17.28
CA ILE A 16 -0.54 7.88 -16.29
C ILE A 16 -1.25 6.69 -15.62
N GLY A 17 -0.59 5.53 -15.65
CA GLY A 17 -1.01 4.35 -14.90
C GLY A 17 0.06 3.91 -13.90
N ALA A 18 -0.33 3.13 -12.89
CA ALA A 18 0.60 2.55 -11.92
C ALA A 18 0.43 1.02 -11.84
N ALA A 19 1.53 0.29 -11.75
CA ALA A 19 1.53 -1.15 -11.58
C ALA A 19 2.37 -1.56 -10.37
N GLY A 20 1.87 -2.50 -9.58
CA GLY A 20 2.50 -2.94 -8.35
C GLY A 20 2.31 -4.44 -8.14
N ASN A 21 3.28 -5.09 -7.51
CA ASN A 21 3.21 -6.48 -7.12
C ASN A 21 3.44 -6.62 -5.63
N SER A 22 2.73 -7.54 -4.97
CA SER A 22 2.88 -7.82 -3.53
C SER A 22 2.70 -6.54 -2.70
N LEU A 23 3.68 -6.14 -1.87
CA LEU A 23 3.63 -4.86 -1.14
C LEU A 23 3.48 -3.64 -2.06
N GLY A 24 4.03 -3.69 -3.28
CA GLY A 24 3.87 -2.63 -4.26
C GLY A 24 2.43 -2.44 -4.71
N SER A 25 1.57 -3.47 -4.55
CA SER A 25 0.14 -3.36 -4.81
C SER A 25 -0.55 -2.40 -3.84
N TYR A 26 -0.11 -2.33 -2.58
CA TYR A 26 -0.59 -1.33 -1.64
C TYR A 26 -0.22 0.07 -2.08
N THR A 27 1.00 0.28 -2.58
CA THR A 27 1.43 1.58 -3.10
C THR A 27 0.55 2.05 -4.25
N VAL A 28 0.30 1.18 -5.24
CA VAL A 28 -0.52 1.59 -6.39
C VAL A 28 -1.99 1.76 -6.03
N LEU A 29 -2.52 0.98 -5.09
CA LEU A 29 -3.86 1.19 -4.57
C LEU A 29 -3.94 2.51 -3.78
N ALA A 30 -2.90 2.87 -3.02
CA ALA A 30 -2.87 4.12 -2.25
C ALA A 30 -2.96 5.37 -3.13
N VAL A 31 -2.23 5.38 -4.25
CA VAL A 31 -2.30 6.50 -5.22
C VAL A 31 -3.59 6.52 -6.03
N ALA A 32 -4.34 5.41 -6.06
CA ALA A 32 -5.66 5.30 -6.65
C ALA A 32 -6.79 5.39 -5.61
N ASP A 33 -6.56 6.10 -4.50
CA ASP A 33 -7.55 6.42 -3.47
C ASP A 33 -7.94 5.27 -2.52
N GLY A 34 -7.15 4.18 -2.54
CA GLY A 34 -7.14 3.23 -1.45
C GLY A 34 -6.50 3.85 -0.20
N ILE A 35 -7.13 3.71 0.95
CA ILE A 35 -6.58 4.17 2.22
C ILE A 35 -6.20 2.94 3.03
N SER A 36 -4.94 2.85 3.43
CA SER A 36 -4.49 1.76 4.30
C SER A 36 -5.09 1.93 5.68
N ASP A 37 -5.64 0.84 6.21
CA ASP A 37 -6.20 0.80 7.55
C ASP A 37 -5.46 -0.27 8.37
N PRO A 38 -4.39 0.14 9.08
CA PRO A 38 -3.62 -0.78 9.90
C PRO A 38 -4.45 -1.50 10.96
N GLU A 39 -5.48 -0.84 11.52
CA GLU A 39 -6.33 -1.43 12.55
C GLU A 39 -7.23 -2.52 11.94
N LEU A 40 -7.86 -2.23 10.81
CA LEU A 40 -8.65 -3.21 10.07
C LEU A 40 -7.82 -4.44 9.67
N LEU A 41 -6.58 -4.21 9.23
CA LEU A 41 -5.66 -5.29 8.89
C LEU A 41 -5.33 -6.17 10.10
N GLN A 42 -5.13 -5.59 11.28
CA GLN A 42 -4.90 -6.32 12.52
C GLN A 42 -6.14 -7.12 12.98
N VAL A 43 -7.34 -6.54 12.81
CA VAL A 43 -8.60 -7.25 13.07
C VAL A 43 -8.71 -8.48 12.16
N LEU A 44 -8.41 -8.34 10.86
CA LEU A 44 -8.44 -9.44 9.91
C LEU A 44 -7.50 -10.58 10.28
N TYR A 45 -6.26 -10.24 10.66
CA TYR A 45 -5.26 -11.22 11.06
C TYR A 45 -5.68 -12.06 12.28
N ARG A 46 -6.56 -11.52 13.13
CA ARG A 46 -7.10 -12.21 14.32
C ARG A 46 -8.47 -12.86 14.07
N SER A 47 -9.09 -12.60 12.92
CA SER A 47 -10.44 -13.05 12.62
C SER A 47 -10.48 -14.48 12.04
N PRO A 48 -11.63 -15.17 12.11
CA PRO A 48 -11.85 -16.43 11.39
C PRO A 48 -11.71 -16.29 9.86
N ALA A 49 -11.82 -15.07 9.33
CA ALA A 49 -11.63 -14.77 7.90
C ALA A 49 -10.14 -14.68 7.51
N SER A 50 -9.20 -14.88 8.44
CA SER A 50 -7.78 -14.96 8.13
C SER A 50 -7.50 -16.11 7.16
N ASP A 51 -6.78 -15.84 6.09
CA ASP A 51 -6.40 -16.81 5.06
C ASP A 51 -4.88 -17.01 4.99
N VAL A 52 -4.40 -17.67 3.94
CA VAL A 52 -2.96 -17.88 3.70
C VAL A 52 -2.18 -16.56 3.57
N SER A 53 -2.83 -15.48 3.12
CA SER A 53 -2.22 -14.14 3.04
C SER A 53 -1.89 -13.58 4.43
N CYS A 54 -2.59 -14.05 5.47
CA CYS A 54 -2.34 -13.69 6.87
C CYS A 54 -1.24 -14.54 7.53
N ARG A 55 -0.77 -15.60 6.84
CA ARG A 55 0.29 -16.52 7.28
C ARG A 55 1.42 -16.64 6.24
N PRO A 56 2.06 -15.53 5.83
CA PRO A 56 3.18 -15.54 4.90
C PRO A 56 4.36 -16.38 5.36
N PRO A 57 5.22 -16.82 4.41
CA PRO A 57 6.45 -17.55 4.69
C PRO A 57 7.46 -16.70 5.50
N PRO A 58 8.52 -17.33 6.03
CA PRO A 58 9.40 -16.74 7.05
C PRO A 58 9.94 -15.32 6.76
N PRO A 59 10.32 -14.93 5.53
CA PRO A 59 10.79 -13.55 5.30
C PRO A 59 9.71 -12.49 5.59
N ALA A 60 8.47 -12.73 5.17
CA ALA A 60 7.37 -11.78 5.37
C ALA A 60 6.70 -11.94 6.74
N ALA A 61 6.82 -13.11 7.40
CA ALA A 61 6.43 -13.27 8.80
C ALA A 61 7.36 -12.47 9.74
N VAL A 62 8.69 -12.57 9.54
CA VAL A 62 9.68 -11.83 10.33
C VAL A 62 9.48 -10.32 10.20
N MET A 63 9.31 -9.82 8.98
CA MET A 63 9.07 -8.39 8.73
C MET A 63 7.83 -7.85 9.46
N ARG A 64 6.77 -8.66 9.61
CA ARG A 64 5.59 -8.27 10.41
C ARG A 64 5.90 -8.20 11.90
N CYS A 65 6.63 -9.17 12.45
CA CYS A 65 7.06 -9.13 13.85
C CYS A 65 7.95 -7.90 14.13
N GLU A 66 8.90 -7.60 13.24
CA GLU A 66 9.75 -6.42 13.33
C GLU A 66 8.94 -5.13 13.27
N THR A 67 7.94 -5.05 12.39
CA THR A 67 7.03 -3.90 12.33
C THR A 67 6.32 -3.68 13.67
N VAL A 68 5.77 -4.74 14.27
CA VAL A 68 5.09 -4.66 15.58
C VAL A 68 6.06 -4.25 16.69
N ALA A 69 7.27 -4.81 16.70
CA ALA A 69 8.29 -4.45 17.66
C ALA A 69 8.68 -2.97 17.55
N ARG A 70 8.87 -2.46 16.32
CA ARG A 70 9.19 -1.05 16.07
C ARG A 70 8.06 -0.10 16.44
N LEU A 71 6.80 -0.46 16.24
CA LEU A 71 5.67 0.37 16.68
C LEU A 71 5.70 0.65 18.17
N SER A 72 6.23 -0.28 18.98
CA SER A 72 6.32 -0.13 20.43
C SER A 72 7.62 0.54 20.89
N ALA A 73 8.71 0.36 20.15
CA ALA A 73 10.07 0.74 20.59
C ALA A 73 10.65 1.99 19.89
N ASP A 74 10.10 2.41 18.75
CA ASP A 74 10.63 3.46 17.89
C ASP A 74 9.56 4.56 17.67
N PRO A 75 9.62 5.68 18.43
CA PRO A 75 8.65 6.77 18.30
C PRO A 75 8.59 7.40 16.90
N ASP A 76 9.72 7.49 16.20
CA ASP A 76 9.77 8.02 14.84
C ASP A 76 9.11 7.07 13.85
N PHE A 77 9.24 5.76 14.06
CA PHE A 77 8.50 4.76 13.30
C PHE A 77 7.01 4.83 13.60
N HIS A 78 6.61 4.92 14.88
CA HIS A 78 5.22 5.06 15.27
C HIS A 78 4.57 6.30 14.63
N GLN A 79 5.26 7.44 14.66
CA GLN A 79 4.77 8.68 14.04
C GLN A 79 4.57 8.51 12.53
N ARG A 80 5.55 7.96 11.80
CA ARG A 80 5.42 7.70 10.35
C ARG A 80 4.32 6.69 10.05
N TYR A 81 4.19 5.64 10.86
CA TYR A 81 3.17 4.63 10.68
C TYR A 81 1.76 5.16 10.91
N SER A 82 1.58 6.15 11.80
CA SER A 82 0.29 6.84 11.99
C SER A 82 -0.19 7.56 10.72
N GLU A 83 0.71 7.86 9.78
CA GLU A 83 0.35 8.47 8.50
C GLU A 83 -0.21 7.49 7.48
N ALA A 84 -0.12 6.18 7.73
CA ALA A 84 -0.56 5.14 6.78
C ALA A 84 -2.05 5.28 6.39
N GLY A 85 -2.87 5.87 7.27
CA GLY A 85 -4.30 6.13 7.03
C GLY A 85 -4.62 7.43 6.28
N LYS A 86 -3.62 8.20 5.85
CA LYS A 86 -3.83 9.39 5.01
C LYS A 86 -4.19 8.98 3.58
N SER A 87 -4.90 9.86 2.86
CA SER A 87 -5.07 9.70 1.42
C SER A 87 -3.78 10.08 0.71
N TYR A 88 -3.32 9.21 -0.18
CA TYR A 88 -2.20 9.44 -1.08
C TYR A 88 -2.65 9.52 -2.54
N ARG A 89 -3.96 9.76 -2.75
CA ARG A 89 -4.58 9.87 -4.07
C ARG A 89 -3.80 10.87 -4.94
N ASP A 90 -3.36 10.40 -6.10
CA ASP A 90 -2.77 11.25 -7.14
C ASP A 90 -3.77 11.35 -8.29
N GLU A 91 -4.35 12.54 -8.47
CA GLU A 91 -5.39 12.80 -9.47
C GLU A 91 -4.95 12.53 -10.92
N ARG A 92 -3.65 12.42 -11.17
CA ARG A 92 -3.08 12.13 -12.47
C ARG A 92 -3.16 10.64 -12.83
N ILE A 93 -3.25 9.76 -11.82
CA ILE A 93 -3.35 8.31 -12.03
C ILE A 93 -4.75 7.98 -12.57
N ARG A 94 -4.79 7.35 -13.74
CA ARG A 94 -6.03 6.98 -14.44
C ARG A 94 -6.39 5.51 -14.32
N ALA A 95 -5.40 4.66 -14.08
CA ALA A 95 -5.59 3.23 -13.95
C ALA A 95 -4.49 2.62 -13.08
N VAL A 96 -4.85 1.54 -12.37
CA VAL A 96 -3.89 0.77 -11.59
C VAL A 96 -3.99 -0.72 -11.88
N PHE A 97 -2.84 -1.38 -11.89
CA PHE A 97 -2.73 -2.82 -12.00
C PHE A 97 -2.04 -3.38 -10.76
N ALA A 98 -2.84 -3.87 -9.83
CA ALA A 98 -2.39 -4.45 -8.57
C ALA A 98 -2.30 -5.98 -8.69
N MET A 99 -1.08 -6.51 -8.64
CA MET A 99 -0.79 -7.93 -8.76
C MET A 99 -0.54 -8.55 -7.39
N ALA A 100 -1.19 -9.68 -7.12
CA ALA A 100 -1.10 -10.37 -5.83
C ALA A 100 -1.21 -9.40 -4.62
N PRO A 101 -2.26 -8.55 -4.55
CA PRO A 101 -2.45 -7.65 -3.41
C PRO A 101 -2.74 -8.50 -2.17
N GLY A 102 -1.69 -8.78 -1.39
CA GLY A 102 -1.81 -9.52 -0.13
C GLY A 102 -2.76 -8.78 0.81
N ALA A 103 -3.66 -9.50 1.48
CA ALA A 103 -4.60 -8.93 2.46
C ALA A 103 -5.37 -7.67 1.99
N ARG A 104 -5.96 -7.71 0.78
CA ARG A 104 -6.85 -6.68 0.20
C ARG A 104 -7.82 -6.04 1.21
N ALA A 105 -8.22 -6.79 2.24
CA ALA A 105 -9.17 -6.37 3.25
C ALA A 105 -8.60 -5.36 4.29
N GLY A 106 -7.31 -4.99 4.24
CA GLY A 106 -6.71 -3.89 5.00
C GLY A 106 -6.77 -2.51 4.31
N LEU A 107 -7.54 -2.39 3.23
CA LEU A 107 -7.75 -1.13 2.51
C LEU A 107 -9.22 -0.74 2.54
N ARG A 108 -9.49 0.53 2.83
CA ARG A 108 -10.80 1.17 2.63
C ARG A 108 -10.72 2.15 1.47
N THR A 109 -11.84 2.50 0.87
CA THR A 109 -11.88 3.59 -0.11
C THR A 109 -11.87 4.93 0.61
N GLY A 110 -11.25 5.96 0.01
CA GLY A 110 -11.64 7.33 0.32
C GLY A 110 -13.16 7.45 0.15
N GLN A 111 -13.87 7.89 1.19
CA GLN A 111 -15.26 8.30 1.00
C GLN A 111 -15.28 9.47 -0.01
N PRO A 112 -16.30 9.58 -0.87
CA PRO A 112 -16.46 10.74 -1.73
C PRO A 112 -16.55 12.05 -0.94
#